data_AF-A0A4R5CD43-F1
#
_entry.id   AF-A0A4R5CD43-F1
#
_cell.length_a   1.000
_cell.length_b   1.000
_cell.length_c   1.000
_cell.angle_alpha   90.00
_cell.angle_beta   90.00
_cell.angle_gamma   90.00
#
_symmetry.space_group_name_H-M   'P 1'
#
loop_
_entity.id
_entity.type
_entity.pdbx_description
1 polymer ?
#
loop_
_entity_poly.entity_id
_entity_poly.type
_entity_poly.pdbx_seq_one_letter_code
_entity_poly.pdbx_strand_id
1 'polypeptide(L)'
;MDTKLTLKLDQEIIEKAKQYAAEKKVSLSRLIENYLNSLTSDKTNDDFQISPFVKSLSSGTKIPADYDYKKDRADYLEQKYK
;
A
#
# COMPACT_ATOMS: atom_id res chain seq x y z
N MET A 1 5.73 -20.63 10.86
CA MET A 1 6.90 -21.52 11.02
C MET A 1 8.06 -20.82 10.35
N ASP A 2 9.15 -20.61 11.08
CA ASP A 2 10.29 -19.85 10.55
C ASP A 2 11.27 -20.81 9.87
N THR A 3 11.67 -20.49 8.65
CA THR A 3 12.61 -21.31 7.87
C THR A 3 13.73 -20.44 7.33
N LYS A 4 14.93 -21.02 7.18
CA LYS A 4 16.10 -20.30 6.68
C LYS A 4 16.15 -20.39 5.15
N LEU A 5 16.14 -19.23 4.49
CA LEU A 5 16.39 -19.10 3.06
C LEU A 5 17.87 -18.73 2.84
N THR A 6 18.58 -19.48 2.01
CA THR A 6 19.98 -19.18 1.62
C THR A 6 20.02 -18.92 0.12
N LEU A 7 20.48 -17.73 -0.26
CA LEU A 7 20.56 -17.27 -1.65
C LEU A 7 22.01 -17.03 -2.04
N LYS A 8 22.36 -17.36 -3.29
CA LYS A 8 23.64 -16.97 -3.89
C LYS A 8 23.42 -15.67 -4.67
N LEU A 9 24.15 -14.63 -4.28
CA LEU A 9 24.06 -13.28 -4.82
C LEU A 9 25.47 -12.73 -5.02
N ASP A 10 25.63 -11.75 -5.90
CA ASP A 10 26.89 -11.05 -6.05
C ASP A 10 27.26 -10.29 -4.77
N GLN A 11 28.54 -10.34 -4.41
CA GLN A 11 29.06 -9.71 -3.20
C GLN A 11 28.78 -8.21 -3.16
N GLU A 12 28.92 -7.51 -4.29
CA GLU A 12 28.64 -6.07 -4.37
C GLU A 12 27.18 -5.73 -4.07
N ILE A 13 26.25 -6.61 -4.47
CA ILE A 13 24.82 -6.43 -4.20
C ILE A 13 24.55 -6.61 -2.72
N ILE A 14 25.18 -7.60 -2.08
CA ILE A 14 25.05 -7.85 -0.64
C ILE A 14 25.50 -6.63 0.17
N GLU A 15 26.63 -6.03 -0.18
CA GLU A 15 27.15 -4.86 0.53
C GLU A 15 26.25 -3.62 0.37
N LYS A 16 25.79 -3.34 -0.85
CA LYS A 16 24.83 -2.26 -1.11
C LYS A 16 23.53 -2.47 -0.33
N ALA A 17 23.03 -3.70 -0.28
CA ALA A 17 21.81 -4.02 0.45
C ALA A 17 21.96 -3.88 1.97
N LYS A 18 23.11 -4.29 2.54
CA LYS A 18 23.42 -4.08 3.97
C LYS A 18 23.48 -2.59 4.32
N GLN A 19 24.14 -1.79 3.48
CA GLN A 19 24.23 -0.34 3.70
C GLN A 19 22.83 0.29 3.68
N TYR A 20 22.02 -0.03 2.68
CA TYR A 20 20.64 0.46 2.60
C TYR A 20 19.81 0.06 3.83
N ALA A 21 19.92 -1.19 4.27
CA ALA A 21 19.21 -1.68 5.45
C ALA A 21 19.64 -0.92 6.73
N ALA A 22 20.94 -0.67 6.90
CA ALA A 22 21.48 0.10 8.02
C ALA A 22 20.99 1.55 8.02
N GLU A 23 21.02 2.23 6.88
CA GLU A 23 20.51 3.61 6.71
C GLU A 23 19.02 3.71 7.07
N LYS A 24 18.24 2.69 6.70
CA LYS A 24 16.81 2.60 7.02
C LYS A 24 16.52 2.02 8.41
N LYS A 25 17.54 1.69 9.21
CA LYS A 25 17.44 1.10 10.55
C LYS A 25 16.60 -0.19 10.57
N VAL A 26 16.72 -1.02 9.54
CA VAL A 26 16.04 -2.30 9.41
C VAL A 26 17.05 -3.43 9.17
N SER A 27 16.71 -4.66 9.54
CA SER A 27 17.55 -5.81 9.22
C SER A 27 17.37 -6.23 7.76
N LEU A 28 18.44 -6.74 7.15
CA LEU A 28 18.40 -7.23 5.76
C LEU A 28 17.38 -8.37 5.60
N SER A 29 17.29 -9.28 6.57
CA SER A 29 16.31 -10.37 6.58
C SER A 29 14.88 -9.84 6.55
N ARG A 30 14.56 -8.85 7.38
CA ARG A 30 13.23 -8.23 7.44
C ARG A 30 12.90 -7.46 6.16
N LEU A 31 13.90 -6.83 5.54
CA LEU A 31 13.74 -6.15 4.26
C LEU A 31 13.36 -7.13 3.15
N ILE A 32 14.07 -8.26 3.05
CA ILE A 32 13.81 -9.28 2.03
C ILE A 32 12.48 -10.00 2.31
N GLU A 33 12.20 -10.33 3.56
CA GLU A 33 10.93 -10.93 3.97
C GLU A 33 9.74 -10.05 3.58
N ASN A 34 9.79 -8.75 3.89
CA ASN A 34 8.75 -7.80 3.48
C ASN A 34 8.60 -7.70 1.96
N TYR A 35 9.71 -7.72 1.22
CA TYR A 35 9.68 -7.64 -0.24
C TYR A 35 9.05 -8.90 -0.85
N LEU A 36 9.49 -10.08 -0.42
CA LEU A 36 8.89 -11.35 -0.85
C LEU A 36 7.41 -11.39 -0.49
N ASN A 37 7.05 -10.98 0.73
CA ASN A 37 5.66 -10.89 1.14
C ASN A 37 4.87 -9.92 0.26
N SER A 38 5.44 -8.79 -0.16
CA SER A 38 4.77 -7.86 -1.09
C SER A 38 4.55 -8.46 -2.49
N LEU A 39 5.38 -9.40 -2.92
CA LEU A 39 5.26 -10.07 -4.22
C LEU A 39 4.28 -11.26 -4.18
N THR A 40 4.25 -11.98 -3.06
CA THR A 40 3.47 -13.21 -2.88
C THR A 40 2.20 -13.01 -2.07
N SER A 41 1.97 -11.82 -1.49
CA SER A 41 0.66 -11.45 -0.97
C SER A 41 -0.29 -11.48 -2.15
N ASP A 42 -1.01 -12.59 -2.24
CA ASP A 42 -1.98 -12.84 -3.28
C ASP A 42 -2.81 -11.59 -3.51
N LYS A 43 -3.04 -11.28 -4.78
CA LYS A 43 -4.11 -10.40 -5.25
C LYS A 43 -5.50 -11.00 -4.94
N THR A 44 -5.64 -11.77 -3.87
CA THR A 44 -6.91 -12.28 -3.37
C THR A 44 -7.57 -11.16 -2.58
N ASN A 45 -8.07 -10.21 -3.36
CA ASN A 45 -9.30 -9.46 -3.18
C ASN A 45 -9.13 -8.21 -4.04
N ASP A 46 -10.05 -8.06 -4.99
CA ASP A 46 -10.30 -6.89 -5.83
C ASP A 46 -10.64 -5.61 -5.02
N ASP A 47 -10.18 -5.51 -3.78
CA ASP A 47 -10.25 -4.30 -2.99
C ASP A 47 -8.96 -3.53 -3.22
N PHE A 48 -9.05 -2.47 -4.02
CA PHE A 48 -8.03 -1.44 -4.18
C PHE A 48 -7.24 -1.25 -2.88
N GLN A 49 -5.95 -1.62 -2.87
CA GLN A 49 -5.09 -1.36 -1.72
C GLN A 49 -4.82 0.14 -1.62
N ILE A 50 -5.67 0.82 -0.86
CA ILE A 50 -5.50 2.22 -0.50
C ILE A 50 -4.44 2.31 0.60
N SER A 51 -3.46 3.19 0.43
CA SER A 51 -2.41 3.45 1.44
C SER A 51 -3.02 3.70 2.83
N PRO A 52 -2.43 3.20 3.94
CA PRO A 52 -2.93 3.45 5.29
C PRO A 52 -3.15 4.93 5.60
N PHE A 53 -2.31 5.80 5.03
CA PHE A 53 -2.48 7.25 5.13
C PHE A 53 -3.76 7.72 4.43
N VAL A 54 -4.00 7.29 3.19
CA VAL A 54 -5.22 7.65 2.44
C VAL A 54 -6.47 7.06 3.10
N LYS A 55 -6.39 5.86 3.70
CA LYS A 55 -7.46 5.28 4.52
C LYS A 55 -7.74 6.08 5.79
N SER A 56 -6.72 6.72 6.38
CA SER A 56 -6.93 7.62 7.52
C SER A 56 -7.63 8.93 7.12
N LEU A 57 -7.51 9.34 5.86
CA LEU A 57 -8.22 10.51 5.31
C LEU A 57 -9.68 10.23 4.96
N SER A 58 -10.06 8.97 4.71
CA SER A 58 -11.47 8.64 4.56
C SER A 58 -12.15 8.78 5.92
N SER A 59 -12.91 9.87 6.11
CA SER A 59 -13.87 9.95 7.20
C SER A 59 -14.78 8.73 7.09
N GLY A 60 -15.00 8.00 8.19
CA GLY A 60 -15.68 6.68 8.23
C GLY A 60 -17.13 6.65 7.75
N THR A 61 -17.57 7.64 7.00
CA THR A 61 -18.83 7.71 6.25
C THR A 61 -18.75 6.80 5.03
N LYS A 62 -19.50 5.69 5.08
CA LYS A 62 -19.74 4.85 3.90
C LYS A 62 -20.70 5.58 2.97
N ILE A 63 -20.29 5.73 1.70
CA ILE A 63 -21.18 6.24 0.66
C ILE A 63 -22.19 5.14 0.33
N PRO A 64 -23.50 5.45 0.23
CA PRO A 64 -24.52 4.50 -0.22
C PRO A 64 -24.16 3.92 -1.58
N ALA A 65 -24.46 2.65 -1.81
CA ALA A 65 -24.14 1.98 -3.08
C ALA A 65 -24.86 2.62 -4.30
N ASP A 66 -25.96 3.32 -4.04
CA ASP A 66 -26.82 4.02 -4.98
C ASP A 66 -26.54 5.53 -5.05
N TYR A 67 -25.42 6.01 -4.50
CA TYR A 67 -25.09 7.43 -4.51
C TYR A 67 -24.75 7.95 -5.91
N ASP A 68 -25.60 8.82 -6.46
CA ASP A 68 -25.37 9.50 -7.73
C ASP A 68 -24.72 10.88 -7.52
N TYR A 69 -23.38 10.89 -7.51
CA TYR A 69 -22.59 12.11 -7.37
C TYR A 69 -22.86 13.16 -8.46
N LYS A 70 -23.35 12.75 -9.64
CA LYS A 70 -23.62 13.67 -10.75
C LYS A 70 -24.88 14.48 -10.48
N LYS A 71 -25.90 13.83 -9.94
CA LYS A 71 -27.16 14.46 -9.56
C LYS A 71 -26.95 15.49 -8.44
N ASP A 72 -26.31 15.09 -7.34
CA ASP A 72 -25.99 15.99 -6.23
C ASP A 72 -25.17 17.20 -6.68
N ARG A 73 -24.21 16.98 -7.59
CA ARG A 73 -23.43 18.08 -8.17
C ARG A 73 -24.28 19.02 -9.01
N ALA A 74 -25.22 18.50 -9.79
CA ALA A 74 -26.13 19.33 -10.58
C ALA A 74 -27.02 20.18 -9.67
N ASP A 75 -27.66 19.56 -8.67
CA ASP A 75 -28.52 20.23 -7.69
C ASP A 75 -27.76 21.34 -6.93
N TYR A 76 -26.51 21.05 -6.51
CA TYR A 76 -25.67 22.05 -5.87
C TYR A 76 -25.34 23.25 -6.78
N LEU A 77 -25.02 22.99 -8.04
CA LEU A 77 -24.70 24.08 -8.99
C LEU A 77 -25.96 24.91 -9.28
N GLU A 78 -27.12 24.28 -9.45
CA GLU A 78 -28.39 25.00 -9.60
C GLU A 78 -28.69 25.90 -8.40
N GLN A 79 -28.47 25.41 -7.17
CA GLN A 79 -28.65 26.22 -5.97
C GLN A 79 -27.60 27.34 -5.85
N LYS A 80 -26.35 27.07 -6.20
CA LYS A 80 -25.25 28.04 -6.10
C LYS A 80 -25.40 29.19 -7.08
N TYR A 81 -25.91 28.91 -8.28
CA TYR A 81 -26.08 29.90 -9.36
C TYR A 81 -27.53 30.38 -9.49
N LYS A 82 -28.36 30.14 -8.47
CA LYS A 82 -29.68 30.76 -8.29
C LYS A 82 -29.53 32.17 -7.71
#